data_AF-A0ABD3GLU5-F1
#
_entry.id   AF-A0ABD3GLU5-F1
#
_cell.length_a   1.000
_cell.length_b   1.000
_cell.length_c   1.000
_cell.angle_alpha   90.00
_cell.angle_beta   90.00
_cell.angle_gamma   90.00
#
_symmetry.space_group_name_H-M   'P 1'
#
loop_
_entity.id
_entity.type
_entity.pdbx_description
1 polymer ?
#
loop_
_entity_poly.entity_id
_entity_poly.type
_entity_poly.pdbx_seq_one_letter_code
_entity_poly.pdbx_strand_id
1 'polypeptide(L)'
;MVALDACHTKNKKYPTLLFLATIVDGNNQILVLAYGIAPVENNDTWCWFISNLKHCIHGLASPNVVIVSDRQKGLIDAVAEELPTNEHIHCTFHLQMNLRRHFGAQVSKYFQRLIYATTREKYEEALTILEEQYTNGKEAAEYIRAIDVGKYARYALKLPRYGRVTSNAVECMNGAFLKFRVYVARRLIFELWTYMMRCFYERRTEAQGSVELLTTYAKERLDEFEQEDGRYVTCHSDVNTALVQCNGCVEQFLVNRQPRLSCSCFEPQEMQWPCIHVLSWCKSKGEDYLLYVDKIYLQKSLAVCYSHTIPPITEQDLQNVVTCRAPEPVVRRGRARTVRIPNGGGSSRGRTEFQYPVRDEPRLIPS
;
A
#
# COMPACT_ATOMS: atom_id res chain seq x y z
N MET A 1 -9.23 4.26 1.02
CA MET A 1 -8.03 4.17 1.90
C MET A 1 -6.92 5.01 1.28
N VAL A 2 -6.18 5.79 2.08
CA VAL A 2 -5.04 6.61 1.66
C VAL A 2 -3.76 6.06 2.29
N ALA A 3 -2.74 5.81 1.49
CA ALA A 3 -1.43 5.38 1.96
C ALA A 3 -0.46 6.56 2.01
N LEU A 4 0.20 6.73 3.16
CA LEU A 4 1.18 7.78 3.42
C LEU A 4 2.55 7.16 3.66
N ASP A 5 3.56 7.69 2.99
CA ASP A 5 4.96 7.37 3.26
C ASP A 5 5.89 8.49 2.80
N ALA A 6 7.09 8.54 3.38
CA ALA A 6 8.14 9.46 2.99
C ALA A 6 9.44 8.71 2.71
N CYS A 7 10.19 9.21 1.74
CA CYS A 7 11.44 8.58 1.34
C CYS A 7 12.54 9.60 1.08
N HIS A 8 13.78 9.24 1.41
CA HIS A 8 14.91 10.12 1.13
C HIS A 8 15.12 10.32 -0.37
N THR A 9 15.33 11.58 -0.75
CA THR A 9 15.85 11.92 -2.07
C THR A 9 17.32 11.46 -2.18
N LYS A 10 17.78 11.27 -3.41
CA LYS A 10 19.14 10.78 -3.72
C LYS A 10 20.10 11.91 -4.08
N ASN A 11 19.63 13.15 -4.05
CA ASN A 11 20.47 14.32 -4.28
C ASN A 11 21.42 14.54 -3.10
N LYS A 12 22.72 14.24 -3.31
CA LYS A 12 23.72 14.34 -2.25
C LYS A 12 24.03 15.78 -1.83
N LYS A 13 23.80 16.75 -2.72
CA LYS A 13 24.06 18.18 -2.47
C LYS A 13 22.90 18.80 -1.70
N TYR A 14 21.67 18.41 -2.02
CA TYR A 14 20.45 18.91 -1.39
C TYR A 14 19.60 17.73 -0.89
N PRO A 15 20.01 17.06 0.21
CA PRO A 15 19.25 15.96 0.75
C PRO A 15 17.93 16.47 1.33
N THR A 16 16.83 15.82 0.94
CA THR A 16 15.47 16.10 1.39
C THR A 16 14.69 14.79 1.51
N LEU A 17 13.44 14.87 1.93
CA LEU A 17 12.47 13.79 1.82
C LEU A 17 11.38 14.12 0.81
N LEU A 18 10.93 13.10 0.10
CA LEU A 18 9.75 13.11 -0.75
C LEU A 18 8.63 12.41 0.01
N PHE A 19 7.61 13.17 0.38
CA PHE A 19 6.37 12.72 0.99
C PHE A 19 5.39 12.37 -0.13
N LEU A 20 4.68 11.26 0.01
CA LEU A 20 3.68 10.82 -0.96
C LEU A 20 2.39 10.43 -0.23
N ALA A 21 1.27 10.82 -0.85
CA ALA A 21 -0.04 10.29 -0.53
C ALA A 21 -0.57 9.57 -1.77
N THR A 22 -0.95 8.31 -1.62
CA THR A 22 -1.50 7.50 -2.72
C THR A 22 -2.80 6.82 -2.34
N ILE A 23 -3.62 6.51 -3.34
CA ILE A 23 -4.80 5.66 -3.21
C ILE A 23 -4.76 4.57 -4.27
N VAL A 24 -5.72 3.66 -4.20
CA VAL A 24 -6.05 2.73 -5.29
C VAL A 24 -7.47 3.04 -5.72
N ASP A 25 -7.71 3.16 -7.02
CA ASP A 25 -9.04 3.42 -7.57
C ASP A 25 -9.89 2.14 -7.72
N GLY A 26 -11.12 2.30 -8.22
CA GLY A 26 -12.05 1.19 -8.44
C GLY A 26 -11.62 0.18 -9.52
N ASN A 27 -10.59 0.50 -10.31
CA ASN A 27 -10.00 -0.42 -11.28
C ASN A 27 -8.65 -0.99 -10.78
N ASN A 28 -8.40 -0.93 -9.48
CA ASN A 28 -7.21 -1.46 -8.83
C ASN A 28 -5.90 -0.77 -9.25
N GLN A 29 -5.96 0.46 -9.80
CA GLN A 29 -4.80 1.21 -10.25
C GLN A 29 -4.34 2.19 -9.15
N ILE A 30 -3.02 2.30 -8.93
CA ILE A 30 -2.46 3.22 -7.93
C ILE A 30 -2.55 4.65 -8.45
N LEU A 31 -3.13 5.56 -7.68
CA LEU A 31 -3.19 6.98 -7.97
C LEU A 31 -2.39 7.77 -6.93
N VAL A 32 -1.51 8.67 -7.39
CA VAL A 32 -0.87 9.65 -6.51
C VAL A 32 -1.87 10.78 -6.27
N LEU A 33 -2.23 11.03 -5.01
CA LEU A 33 -3.10 12.15 -4.62
C LEU A 33 -2.30 13.44 -4.46
N ALA A 34 -1.15 13.35 -3.80
CA ALA A 34 -0.28 14.49 -3.55
C ALA A 34 1.15 14.04 -3.30
N TYR A 35 2.06 14.99 -3.44
CA TYR A 35 3.46 14.85 -3.08
C TYR A 35 3.98 16.12 -2.43
N GLY A 36 4.98 15.98 -1.55
CA GLY A 36 5.58 17.08 -0.81
C GLY A 36 7.08 16.88 -0.66
N ILE A 37 7.83 17.98 -0.52
CA ILE A 37 9.27 17.93 -0.27
C ILE A 37 9.55 18.66 1.04
N ALA A 38 10.15 17.97 2.00
CA ALA A 38 10.55 18.56 3.28
C ALA A 38 12.01 18.22 3.62
N PRO A 39 12.70 19.02 4.44
CA PRO A 39 14.11 18.80 4.75
C PRO A 39 14.33 17.64 5.74
N VAL A 40 13.37 17.40 6.64
CA VAL A 40 13.46 16.44 7.74
C VAL A 40 12.14 15.69 7.86
N GLU A 41 12.18 14.47 8.40
CA GLU A 41 11.01 13.65 8.66
C GLU A 41 10.70 13.71 10.16
N ASN A 42 9.75 14.56 10.53
CA ASN A 42 9.32 14.75 11.91
C ASN A 42 7.82 15.06 11.96
N ASN A 43 7.26 15.19 13.17
CA ASN A 43 5.85 15.50 13.37
C ASN A 43 5.44 16.80 12.63
N ASP A 44 6.15 17.92 12.82
CA ASP A 44 5.83 19.20 12.16
C ASP A 44 5.72 19.09 10.62
N THR A 45 6.66 18.40 9.98
CA THR A 45 6.66 18.22 8.52
C THR A 45 5.56 17.30 8.03
N TRP A 46 5.19 16.30 8.82
CA TRP A 46 4.01 15.47 8.55
C TRP A 46 2.71 16.23 8.75
N CYS A 47 2.58 17.03 9.82
CA CYS A 47 1.41 17.89 10.04
C CYS A 47 1.26 18.89 8.89
N TRP A 48 2.36 19.54 8.48
CA TRP A 48 2.37 20.39 7.29
C TRP A 48 1.86 19.65 6.05
N PHE A 49 2.38 18.46 5.76
CA PHE A 49 1.97 17.70 4.57
C PHE A 49 0.49 17.29 4.63
N ILE A 50 0.03 16.74 5.76
CA ILE A 50 -1.35 16.27 5.94
C ILE A 50 -2.33 17.44 5.97
N SER A 51 -1.97 18.57 6.58
CA SER A 51 -2.79 19.78 6.62
C SER A 51 -3.03 20.33 5.20
N ASN A 52 -1.97 20.39 4.36
CA ASN A 52 -2.10 20.76 2.95
C ASN A 52 -2.93 19.73 2.16
N LEU A 53 -2.72 18.43 2.40
CA LEU A 53 -3.50 17.38 1.76
C LEU A 53 -4.99 17.48 2.11
N LYS A 54 -5.32 17.73 3.38
CA LYS A 54 -6.67 17.95 3.89
C LYS A 54 -7.31 19.19 3.26
N HIS A 55 -6.55 20.27 3.09
CA HIS A 55 -7.03 21.49 2.45
C HIS A 55 -7.38 21.25 0.96
N CYS A 56 -6.54 20.51 0.23
CA CYS A 56 -6.77 20.22 -1.18
C CYS A 56 -7.84 19.15 -1.43
N ILE A 57 -8.01 18.20 -0.50
CA ILE A 57 -8.90 17.05 -0.65
C ILE A 57 -10.03 17.16 0.37
N HIS A 58 -11.14 17.79 -0.04
CA HIS A 58 -12.27 18.15 0.82
C HIS A 58 -12.91 16.96 1.57
N GLY A 59 -12.73 15.73 1.09
CA GLY A 59 -13.24 14.51 1.72
C GLY A 59 -12.26 13.76 2.63
N LEU A 60 -11.01 14.20 2.76
CA LEU A 60 -9.96 13.45 3.46
C LEU A 60 -10.27 13.25 4.94
N ALA A 61 -10.73 14.30 5.63
CA ALA A 61 -11.08 14.26 7.05
C ALA A 61 -12.42 13.55 7.34
N SER A 62 -13.08 12.98 6.32
CA SER A 62 -14.28 12.19 6.52
C SER A 62 -13.96 10.95 7.36
N PRO A 63 -14.78 10.60 8.37
CA PRO A 63 -14.54 9.43 9.21
C PRO A 63 -14.54 8.11 8.42
N ASN A 64 -15.06 8.10 7.19
CA ASN A 64 -15.07 6.92 6.32
C ASN A 64 -13.75 6.71 5.55
N VAL A 65 -12.75 7.58 5.74
CA VAL A 65 -11.43 7.43 5.09
C VAL A 65 -10.45 6.77 6.06
N VAL A 66 -9.91 5.63 5.64
CA VAL A 66 -8.84 4.92 6.35
C VAL A 66 -7.47 5.42 5.87
N ILE A 67 -6.58 5.76 6.80
CA ILE A 67 -5.18 6.09 6.53
C ILE A 67 -4.30 4.86 6.84
N VAL A 68 -3.38 4.49 5.96
CA VAL A 68 -2.37 3.45 6.19
C VAL A 68 -0.98 4.03 6.06
N SER A 69 -0.10 3.71 7.01
CA SER A 69 1.29 4.14 6.97
C SER A 69 2.23 3.20 7.73
N ASP A 70 3.54 3.46 7.65
CA ASP A 70 4.49 2.89 8.62
C ASP A 70 4.24 3.45 10.05
N ARG A 71 4.87 2.83 11.05
CA ARG A 71 4.82 3.18 12.47
C ARG A 71 5.88 4.20 12.89
N GLN A 72 6.25 5.09 11.97
CA GLN A 72 7.14 6.19 12.31
C GLN A 72 6.40 7.13 13.27
N LYS A 73 7.01 7.41 14.44
CA LYS A 73 6.35 8.16 15.52
C LYS A 73 5.79 9.51 15.06
N GLY A 74 6.59 10.29 14.32
CA GLY A 74 6.16 11.60 13.83
C GLY A 74 4.92 11.56 12.93
N LEU A 75 4.79 10.52 12.11
CA LEU A 75 3.64 10.30 11.24
C LEU A 75 2.40 9.85 12.02
N ILE A 76 2.55 8.96 13.00
CA ILE A 76 1.44 8.55 13.88
C ILE A 76 0.87 9.77 14.60
N ASP A 77 1.74 10.57 15.21
CA ASP A 77 1.35 11.76 15.96
C ASP A 77 0.66 12.78 15.04
N ALA A 78 1.17 12.97 13.82
CA ALA A 78 0.60 13.91 12.85
C ALA A 78 -0.76 13.48 12.30
N VAL A 79 -0.99 12.18 12.07
CA VAL A 79 -2.31 11.67 11.67
C VAL A 79 -3.32 11.87 12.80
N ALA A 80 -2.92 11.62 14.05
CA ALA A 80 -3.79 11.84 15.21
C ALA A 80 -4.17 13.31 15.41
N GLU A 81 -3.26 14.24 15.10
CA GLU A 81 -3.50 15.69 15.18
C GLU A 81 -4.37 16.19 14.01
N GLU A 82 -3.99 15.87 12.77
CA GLU A 82 -4.60 16.47 11.59
C GLU A 82 -5.87 15.77 11.11
N LEU A 83 -6.02 14.48 11.44
CA LEU A 83 -7.10 13.60 11.03
C LEU A 83 -7.65 12.77 12.22
N PRO A 84 -8.07 13.41 13.33
CA PRO A 84 -8.41 12.73 14.59
C PRO A 84 -9.62 11.77 14.48
N THR A 85 -10.48 11.98 13.49
CA THR A 85 -11.70 11.17 13.26
C THR A 85 -11.47 10.00 12.31
N ASN A 86 -10.30 9.92 11.68
CA ASN A 86 -9.99 8.90 10.70
C ASN A 86 -9.43 7.64 11.36
N GLU A 87 -9.82 6.47 10.84
CA GLU A 87 -9.16 5.23 11.22
C GLU A 87 -7.74 5.21 10.64
N HIS A 88 -6.74 5.19 11.53
CA HIS A 88 -5.33 5.05 11.16
C HIS A 88 -4.86 3.63 11.43
N ILE A 89 -4.49 2.91 10.37
CA ILE A 89 -3.98 1.54 10.43
C ILE A 89 -2.48 1.52 10.15
N HIS A 90 -1.81 0.50 10.68
CA HIS A 90 -0.39 0.28 10.48
C HIS A 90 -0.16 -0.70 9.34
N CYS A 91 0.82 -0.39 8.49
CA CYS A 91 1.26 -1.26 7.43
C CYS A 91 1.73 -2.60 8.01
N THR A 92 1.01 -3.68 7.68
CA THR A 92 1.32 -5.01 8.22
C THR A 92 2.66 -5.55 7.73
N PHE A 93 3.13 -5.10 6.56
CA PHE A 93 4.46 -5.44 6.07
C PHE A 93 5.55 -4.90 7.01
N HIS A 94 5.46 -3.62 7.42
CA HIS A 94 6.41 -3.03 8.35
C HIS A 94 6.34 -3.67 9.75
N LEU A 95 5.12 -3.95 10.23
CA LEU A 95 4.91 -4.73 11.46
C LEU A 95 5.60 -6.10 11.39
N GLN A 96 5.39 -6.81 10.28
CA GLN A 96 6.01 -8.09 10.04
C GLN A 96 7.54 -7.97 9.97
N MET A 97 8.10 -6.93 9.33
CA MET A 97 9.55 -6.72 9.32
C MET A 97 10.12 -6.49 10.73
N ASN A 98 9.43 -5.74 11.58
CA ASN A 98 9.84 -5.54 12.97
C ASN A 98 9.80 -6.86 13.75
N LEU A 99 8.71 -7.63 13.62
CA LEU A 99 8.62 -8.97 14.23
C LEU A 99 9.75 -9.89 13.75
N ARG A 100 10.05 -9.89 12.45
CA ARG A 100 11.15 -10.71 11.88
C ARG A 100 12.51 -10.33 12.45
N ARG A 101 12.75 -9.03 12.69
CA ARG A 101 14.00 -8.53 13.29
C ARG A 101 14.16 -9.00 14.73
N HIS A 102 13.08 -9.07 15.51
CA HIS A 102 13.12 -9.45 16.92
C HIS A 102 13.06 -10.97 17.14
N PHE A 103 12.24 -11.68 16.37
CA PHE A 103 11.87 -13.07 16.65
C PHE A 103 12.21 -14.04 15.51
N GLY A 104 12.89 -13.57 14.45
CA GLY A 104 13.28 -14.40 13.31
C GLY A 104 12.21 -14.49 12.22
N ALA A 105 12.61 -14.95 11.03
CA ALA A 105 11.76 -14.87 9.84
C ALA A 105 10.45 -15.68 9.94
N GLN A 106 10.48 -16.81 10.65
CA GLN A 106 9.40 -17.78 10.71
C GLN A 106 8.16 -17.29 11.48
N VAL A 107 8.31 -16.28 12.35
CA VAL A 107 7.16 -15.64 13.06
C VAL A 107 6.11 -15.09 12.09
N SER A 108 6.54 -14.72 10.88
CA SER A 108 5.72 -14.19 9.80
C SER A 108 4.47 -15.02 9.54
N LYS A 109 4.59 -16.36 9.51
CA LYS A 109 3.47 -17.25 9.17
C LYS A 109 2.37 -17.20 10.23
N TYR A 110 2.74 -17.04 11.50
CA TYR A 110 1.80 -16.90 12.61
C TYR A 110 1.16 -15.51 12.59
N PHE A 111 1.96 -14.47 12.36
CA PHE A 111 1.44 -13.10 12.27
C PHE A 111 0.44 -12.91 11.13
N GLN A 112 0.65 -13.57 9.98
CA GLN A 112 -0.30 -13.55 8.87
C GLN A 112 -1.67 -14.15 9.25
N ARG A 113 -1.71 -15.21 10.07
CA ARG A 113 -2.98 -15.78 10.58
C ARG A 113 -3.72 -14.78 11.46
N LEU A 114 -2.99 -14.01 12.27
CA LEU A 114 -3.56 -12.95 13.11
C LEU A 114 -4.12 -11.79 12.27
N ILE A 115 -3.39 -11.35 11.24
CA ILE A 115 -3.84 -10.26 10.36
C ILE A 115 -5.17 -10.61 9.69
N TYR A 116 -5.30 -11.84 9.19
CA TYR A 116 -6.44 -12.26 8.36
C TYR A 116 -7.56 -12.98 9.11
N ALA A 117 -7.45 -13.12 10.44
CA ALA A 117 -8.52 -13.66 11.27
C ALA A 117 -9.83 -12.87 11.04
N THR A 118 -10.90 -13.60 10.72
CA THR A 118 -12.21 -13.01 10.38
C THR A 118 -13.11 -12.80 11.59
N THR A 119 -12.78 -13.41 12.73
CA THR A 119 -13.48 -13.25 14.01
C THR A 119 -12.48 -13.11 15.15
N ARG A 120 -12.96 -12.65 16.30
CA ARG A 120 -12.15 -12.52 17.51
C ARG A 120 -11.67 -13.89 18.00
N GLU A 121 -12.51 -14.91 17.91
CA GLU A 121 -12.20 -16.27 18.36
C GLU A 121 -11.08 -16.87 17.50
N LYS A 122 -11.14 -16.71 16.18
CA LYS A 122 -10.06 -17.13 15.27
C LYS A 122 -8.75 -16.39 15.53
N TYR A 123 -8.84 -15.13 15.93
CA TYR A 123 -7.66 -14.34 16.30
C TYR A 123 -7.03 -14.85 17.61
N GLU A 124 -7.84 -15.08 18.63
CA GLU A 124 -7.38 -15.61 19.92
C GLU A 124 -6.78 -17.02 19.76
N GLU A 125 -7.40 -17.89 18.96
CA GLU A 125 -6.85 -19.21 18.60
C GLU A 125 -5.49 -19.08 17.89
N ALA A 126 -5.39 -18.20 16.88
CA ALA A 126 -4.13 -17.96 16.17
C ALA A 126 -3.03 -17.42 17.10
N LEU A 127 -3.40 -16.65 18.12
CA LEU A 127 -2.48 -16.12 19.12
C LEU A 127 -1.99 -17.22 20.06
N THR A 128 -2.88 -18.08 20.56
CA THR A 128 -2.51 -19.26 21.35
C THR A 128 -1.58 -20.19 20.56
N ILE A 129 -1.87 -20.43 19.29
CA ILE A 129 -1.00 -21.22 18.40
C ILE A 129 0.41 -20.61 18.29
N LEU A 130 0.52 -19.27 18.20
CA LEU A 130 1.82 -18.60 18.20
C LEU A 130 2.56 -18.84 19.52
N GLU A 131 1.88 -18.67 20.66
CA GLU A 131 2.48 -18.82 21.99
C GLU A 131 3.00 -20.22 22.28
N GLU A 132 2.27 -21.23 21.83
CA GLU A 132 2.56 -22.63 22.12
C GLU A 132 3.52 -23.27 21.10
N GLN A 133 3.38 -22.92 19.82
CA GLN A 133 4.06 -23.65 18.74
C GLN A 133 5.28 -22.92 18.17
N TYR A 134 5.52 -21.66 18.53
CA TYR A 134 6.66 -20.90 18.05
C TYR A 134 7.75 -20.76 19.12
N THR A 135 9.01 -20.87 18.72
CA THR A 135 10.15 -20.55 19.57
C THR A 135 10.11 -19.07 19.95
N ASN A 136 10.16 -18.76 21.25
CA ASN A 136 9.93 -17.41 21.79
C ASN A 136 8.52 -16.87 21.47
N GLY A 137 7.54 -17.78 21.36
CA GLY A 137 6.15 -17.45 21.02
C GLY A 137 5.48 -16.52 22.04
N LYS A 138 5.79 -16.67 23.33
CA LYS A 138 5.24 -15.83 24.40
C LYS A 138 5.68 -14.38 24.27
N GLU A 139 6.98 -14.16 24.09
CA GLU A 139 7.56 -12.83 23.90
C GLU A 139 7.06 -12.18 22.60
N ALA A 140 6.91 -12.98 21.54
CA ALA A 140 6.32 -12.50 20.28
C ALA A 140 4.85 -12.11 20.47
N ALA A 141 4.07 -12.90 21.21
CA ALA A 141 2.67 -12.59 21.50
C ALA A 141 2.53 -11.35 22.40
N GLU A 142 3.39 -11.17 23.40
CA GLU A 142 3.46 -9.95 24.21
C GLU A 142 3.76 -8.72 23.35
N TYR A 143 4.73 -8.81 22.44
CA TYR A 143 5.04 -7.73 21.49
C TYR A 143 3.82 -7.38 20.63
N ILE A 144 3.08 -8.39 20.15
CA ILE A 144 1.88 -8.19 19.32
C ILE A 144 0.74 -7.59 20.15
N ARG A 145 0.50 -8.06 21.38
CA ARG A 145 -0.53 -7.52 22.28
C ARG A 145 -0.30 -6.06 22.65
N ALA A 146 0.96 -5.60 22.65
CA ALA A 146 1.28 -4.19 22.86
C ALA A 146 0.85 -3.29 21.68
N ILE A 147 0.47 -3.86 20.53
CA ILE A 147 -0.05 -3.15 19.37
C ILE A 147 -1.57 -3.23 19.43
N ASP A 148 -2.25 -2.10 19.34
CA ASP A 148 -3.71 -2.08 19.23
C ASP A 148 -4.18 -2.93 18.04
N VAL A 149 -5.02 -3.92 18.33
CA VAL A 149 -5.51 -4.91 17.36
C VAL A 149 -6.31 -4.25 16.24
N GLY A 150 -6.99 -3.13 16.51
CA GLY A 150 -7.71 -2.34 15.51
C GLY A 150 -6.79 -1.71 14.46
N LYS A 151 -5.48 -1.66 14.71
CA LYS A 151 -4.50 -1.09 13.78
C LYS A 151 -4.06 -2.03 12.67
N TYR A 152 -4.37 -3.33 12.75
CA TYR A 152 -3.88 -4.29 11.75
C TYR A 152 -4.81 -5.48 11.47
N ALA A 153 -5.51 -5.99 12.49
CA ALA A 153 -6.28 -7.22 12.37
C ALA A 153 -7.60 -6.99 11.65
N ARG A 154 -7.92 -7.86 10.70
CA ARG A 154 -9.11 -7.78 9.84
C ARG A 154 -10.41 -7.71 10.65
N TYR A 155 -10.62 -8.62 11.61
CA TYR A 155 -11.87 -8.67 12.38
C TYR A 155 -12.13 -7.41 13.23
N ALA A 156 -11.08 -6.68 13.61
CA ALA A 156 -11.17 -5.54 14.52
C ALA A 156 -11.41 -4.21 13.80
N LEU A 157 -11.38 -4.21 12.46
CA LEU A 157 -11.49 -3.00 11.67
C LEU A 157 -12.93 -2.60 11.42
N LYS A 158 -13.19 -1.30 11.57
CA LYS A 158 -14.54 -0.73 11.45
C LYS A 158 -14.92 -0.34 10.03
N LEU A 159 -13.92 -0.19 9.15
CA LEU A 159 -14.10 0.30 7.79
C LEU A 159 -13.49 -0.64 6.75
N PRO A 160 -14.07 -0.70 5.54
CA PRO A 160 -13.50 -1.48 4.45
C PRO A 160 -12.11 -0.97 4.08
N ARG A 161 -11.18 -1.91 3.87
CA ARG A 161 -9.84 -1.61 3.37
C ARG A 161 -9.60 -2.09 1.94
N TYR A 162 -10.62 -2.66 1.28
CA TYR A 162 -10.53 -3.12 -0.11
C TYR A 162 -9.38 -4.11 -0.31
N GLY A 163 -9.22 -5.04 0.65
CA GLY A 163 -8.19 -6.08 0.65
C GLY A 163 -6.78 -5.56 0.94
N ARG A 164 -6.62 -4.29 1.29
CA ARG A 164 -5.32 -3.67 1.52
C ARG A 164 -4.98 -3.65 3.00
N VAL A 165 -3.84 -4.23 3.32
CA VAL A 165 -3.28 -4.27 4.69
C VAL A 165 -1.91 -3.62 4.80
N THR A 166 -1.38 -3.12 3.67
CA THR A 166 -0.05 -2.55 3.56
C THR A 166 -0.08 -1.17 2.90
N SER A 167 0.99 -0.40 3.10
CA SER A 167 1.29 0.83 2.36
C SER A 167 1.84 0.55 0.94
N ASN A 168 1.60 -0.63 0.36
CA ASN A 168 2.21 -1.05 -0.91
C ASN A 168 1.98 -0.05 -2.06
N ALA A 169 0.81 0.62 -2.10
CA ALA A 169 0.53 1.62 -3.13
C ALA A 169 1.56 2.76 -3.12
N VAL A 170 1.90 3.29 -1.93
CA VAL A 170 2.90 4.36 -1.82
C VAL A 170 4.31 3.82 -2.00
N GLU A 171 4.61 2.59 -1.55
CA GLU A 171 5.92 1.95 -1.78
C GLU A 171 6.20 1.67 -3.26
N CYS A 172 5.19 1.28 -4.04
CA CYS A 172 5.31 1.12 -5.48
C CYS A 172 5.61 2.45 -6.16
N MET A 173 4.93 3.53 -5.77
CA MET A 173 5.19 4.87 -6.33
C MET A 173 6.54 5.41 -5.92
N ASN A 174 6.95 5.15 -4.69
CA ASN A 174 8.30 5.35 -4.25
C ASN A 174 9.30 4.68 -5.22
N GLY A 175 9.15 3.38 -5.48
CA GLY A 175 9.99 2.65 -6.42
C GLY A 175 9.99 3.26 -7.83
N ALA A 176 8.80 3.59 -8.35
CA ALA A 176 8.64 4.21 -9.67
C ALA A 176 9.36 5.56 -9.80
N PHE A 177 9.39 6.35 -8.72
CA PHE A 177 10.04 7.66 -8.68
C PHE A 177 11.53 7.62 -8.33
N LEU A 178 12.11 6.45 -8.05
CA LEU A 178 13.51 6.31 -7.65
C LEU A 178 14.48 7.05 -8.57
N LYS A 179 14.27 6.96 -9.90
CA LYS A 179 15.10 7.62 -10.91
C LYS A 179 15.03 9.16 -10.86
N PHE A 180 13.93 9.73 -10.41
CA PHE A 180 13.72 11.17 -10.33
C PHE A 180 14.29 11.78 -9.05
N ARG A 181 14.51 10.97 -8.00
CA ARG A 181 14.97 11.44 -6.69
C ARG A 181 16.38 12.02 -6.67
N VAL A 182 17.16 11.86 -7.74
CA VAL A 182 18.47 12.49 -7.87
C VAL A 182 18.38 13.98 -8.20
N TYR A 183 17.24 14.42 -8.73
CA TYR A 183 17.03 15.79 -9.16
C TYR A 183 16.90 16.76 -7.99
N VAL A 184 17.06 18.05 -8.30
CA VAL A 184 16.69 19.13 -7.37
C VAL A 184 15.18 19.25 -7.28
N ALA A 185 14.67 19.86 -6.21
CA ALA A 185 13.24 19.92 -5.89
C ALA A 185 12.37 20.39 -7.08
N ARG A 186 12.77 21.46 -7.78
CA ARG A 186 12.04 21.98 -8.94
C ARG A 186 11.84 20.93 -10.04
N ARG A 187 12.94 20.28 -10.46
CA ARG A 187 12.88 19.25 -11.50
C ARG A 187 12.15 18.00 -11.02
N LEU A 188 12.32 17.60 -9.76
CA LEU A 188 11.55 16.50 -9.17
C LEU A 188 10.05 16.77 -9.23
N ILE A 189 9.59 17.95 -8.82
CA ILE A 189 8.17 18.34 -8.88
C ILE A 189 7.64 18.28 -10.31
N PHE A 190 8.41 18.79 -11.28
CA PHE A 190 8.03 18.74 -12.69
C PHE A 190 7.87 17.30 -13.22
N GLU A 191 8.80 16.38 -12.88
CA GLU A 191 8.72 14.97 -13.29
C GLU A 191 7.51 14.26 -12.65
N LEU A 192 7.22 14.54 -11.37
CA LEU A 192 6.06 13.99 -10.68
C LEU A 192 4.75 14.49 -11.29
N TRP A 193 4.66 15.78 -11.59
CA TRP A 193 3.51 16.37 -12.28
C TRP A 193 3.29 15.76 -13.66
N THR A 194 4.37 15.62 -14.44
CA THR A 194 4.32 15.02 -15.78
C THR A 194 3.86 13.56 -15.72
N TYR A 195 4.34 12.80 -14.73
CA TYR A 195 3.88 11.43 -14.49
C TYR A 195 2.38 11.39 -14.21
N MET A 196 1.90 12.22 -13.26
CA MET A 196 0.48 12.27 -12.91
C MET A 196 -0.38 12.68 -14.10
N MET A 197 0.03 13.71 -14.85
CA MET A 197 -0.66 14.17 -16.06
C MET A 197 -0.86 13.03 -17.07
N ARG A 198 0.20 12.26 -17.35
CA ARG A 198 0.12 11.11 -18.26
C ARG A 198 -0.84 10.03 -17.73
N CYS A 199 -0.69 9.65 -16.45
CA CYS A 199 -1.57 8.64 -15.85
C CYS A 199 -3.05 9.07 -15.87
N PHE A 200 -3.35 10.33 -15.58
CA PHE A 200 -4.72 10.85 -15.66
C PHE A 200 -5.27 10.83 -17.09
N TYR A 201 -4.44 11.14 -18.09
CA TYR A 201 -4.85 11.09 -19.49
C TYR A 201 -5.16 9.66 -19.96
N GLU A 202 -4.24 8.73 -19.70
CA GLU A 202 -4.40 7.31 -20.07
C GLU A 202 -5.67 6.72 -19.43
N ARG A 203 -5.84 6.94 -18.12
CA ARG A 203 -7.00 6.42 -17.38
C ARG A 203 -8.30 7.09 -17.74
N ARG A 204 -8.32 8.39 -18.07
CA ARG A 204 -9.51 9.04 -18.61
C ARG A 204 -9.93 8.39 -19.92
N THR A 205 -8.96 8.16 -20.81
CA THR A 205 -9.23 7.60 -22.15
C THR A 205 -9.78 6.18 -22.03
N GLU A 206 -9.17 5.35 -21.18
CA GLU A 206 -9.69 4.01 -20.84
C GLU A 206 -11.08 4.11 -20.23
N ALA A 207 -11.27 5.02 -19.27
CA ALA A 207 -12.52 5.13 -18.53
C ALA A 207 -13.71 5.55 -19.41
N GLN A 208 -13.49 6.51 -20.31
CA GLN A 208 -14.49 7.04 -21.23
C GLN A 208 -14.73 6.13 -22.44
N GLY A 209 -13.77 5.30 -22.81
CA GLY A 209 -13.88 4.38 -23.94
C GLY A 209 -14.67 3.11 -23.64
N SER A 210 -14.90 2.77 -22.37
CA SER A 210 -15.61 1.54 -21.97
C SER A 210 -17.12 1.76 -21.89
N VAL A 211 -17.89 0.79 -22.40
CA VAL A 211 -19.36 0.72 -22.30
C VAL A 211 -19.84 -0.28 -21.24
N GLU A 212 -18.90 -0.93 -20.55
CA GLU A 212 -19.21 -1.91 -19.50
C GLU A 212 -19.81 -1.23 -18.26
N LEU A 213 -20.61 -1.98 -17.50
CA LEU A 213 -21.18 -1.51 -16.23
C LEU A 213 -20.10 -1.36 -15.14
N LEU A 214 -19.22 -2.37 -15.06
CA LEU A 214 -18.20 -2.50 -14.03
C LEU A 214 -16.83 -2.10 -14.57
N THR A 215 -15.93 -1.73 -13.66
CA THR A 215 -14.50 -1.64 -13.96
C THR A 215 -13.98 -3.02 -14.38
N THR A 216 -12.93 -3.04 -15.20
CA THR A 216 -12.29 -4.28 -15.66
C THR A 216 -11.94 -5.18 -14.47
N TYR A 217 -11.35 -4.59 -13.42
CA TYR A 217 -10.98 -5.32 -12.20
C TYR A 217 -12.16 -6.02 -11.51
N ALA A 218 -13.29 -5.32 -11.34
CA ALA A 218 -14.45 -5.90 -10.68
C ALA A 218 -15.14 -6.94 -11.56
N LYS A 219 -15.21 -6.69 -12.88
CA LYS A 219 -15.77 -7.63 -13.86
C LYS A 219 -15.00 -8.95 -13.85
N GLU A 220 -13.68 -8.90 -14.04
CA GLU A 220 -12.82 -10.08 -14.04
C GLU A 220 -13.00 -10.91 -12.76
N ARG A 221 -13.07 -10.25 -11.60
CA ARG A 221 -13.24 -10.93 -10.32
C ARG A 221 -14.61 -11.59 -10.15
N LEU A 222 -15.67 -10.95 -10.62
CA LEU A 222 -17.03 -11.52 -10.54
C LEU A 222 -17.22 -12.64 -11.58
N ASP A 223 -16.66 -12.49 -12.78
CA ASP A 223 -16.65 -13.54 -13.81
C ASP A 223 -15.92 -14.81 -13.30
N GLU A 224 -14.81 -14.65 -12.58
CA GLU A 224 -14.13 -15.77 -11.89
C GLU A 224 -15.07 -16.48 -10.91
N PHE A 225 -15.83 -15.72 -10.11
CA PHE A 225 -16.75 -16.32 -9.15
C PHE A 225 -17.91 -17.04 -9.83
N GLU A 226 -18.47 -16.51 -10.91
CA GLU A 226 -19.53 -17.17 -11.67
C GLU A 226 -19.07 -18.52 -12.23
N GLN A 227 -17.81 -18.63 -12.66
CA GLN A 227 -17.25 -19.88 -13.16
C GLN A 227 -17.06 -20.94 -12.06
N GLU A 228 -16.86 -20.52 -10.82
CA GLU A 228 -16.63 -21.41 -9.69
C GLU A 228 -17.88 -21.67 -8.82
N ASP A 229 -18.98 -20.93 -9.05
CA ASP A 229 -20.16 -20.94 -8.18
C ASP A 229 -20.83 -22.32 -8.05
N GLY A 230 -20.73 -23.16 -9.08
CA GLY A 230 -21.35 -24.49 -9.15
C GLY A 230 -20.78 -25.47 -8.12
N ARG A 231 -19.69 -25.10 -7.44
CA ARG A 231 -19.14 -25.83 -6.32
C ARG A 231 -19.92 -25.62 -5.02
N TYR A 232 -20.81 -24.64 -4.96
CA TYR A 232 -21.46 -24.24 -3.71
C TYR A 232 -22.96 -24.57 -3.69
N VAL A 233 -23.43 -25.06 -2.54
CA VAL A 233 -24.83 -25.35 -2.26
C VAL A 233 -25.31 -24.40 -1.15
N THR A 234 -26.46 -23.76 -1.39
CA THR A 234 -27.06 -22.82 -0.44
C THR A 234 -28.22 -23.47 0.31
N CYS A 235 -28.14 -23.49 1.64
CA CYS A 235 -29.16 -23.98 2.55
C CYS A 235 -29.79 -22.78 3.30
N HIS A 236 -31.00 -22.39 2.93
CA HIS A 236 -31.68 -21.23 3.53
C HIS A 236 -32.21 -21.55 4.93
N SER A 237 -31.93 -20.67 5.89
CA SER A 237 -32.60 -20.65 7.19
C SER A 237 -33.87 -19.81 7.11
N ASP A 238 -33.79 -18.66 6.43
CA ASP A 238 -34.91 -17.74 6.23
C ASP A 238 -34.76 -16.94 4.91
N VAL A 239 -35.44 -15.79 4.80
CA VAL A 239 -35.39 -14.93 3.62
C VAL A 239 -34.03 -14.22 3.48
N ASN A 240 -33.38 -13.87 4.58
CA ASN A 240 -32.16 -13.08 4.67
C ASN A 240 -30.91 -13.91 4.98
N THR A 241 -31.06 -15.09 5.58
CA THR A 241 -29.97 -15.87 6.15
C THR A 241 -29.87 -17.24 5.51
N ALA A 242 -28.65 -17.63 5.11
CA ALA A 242 -28.37 -18.96 4.59
C ALA A 242 -26.98 -19.45 5.00
N LEU A 243 -26.85 -20.78 5.07
CA LEU A 243 -25.57 -21.46 5.16
C LEU A 243 -25.16 -21.91 3.75
N VAL A 244 -24.00 -21.47 3.28
CA VAL A 244 -23.44 -21.85 1.98
C VAL A 244 -22.29 -22.84 2.22
N GLN A 245 -22.34 -23.97 1.55
CA GLN A 245 -21.39 -25.07 1.73
C GLN A 245 -20.69 -25.37 0.42
N CYS A 246 -19.37 -25.59 0.47
CA CYS A 246 -18.62 -26.04 -0.69
C CYS A 246 -18.70 -27.56 -0.81
N ASN A 247 -19.07 -28.06 -2.00
CA ASN A 247 -19.17 -29.49 -2.30
C ASN A 247 -17.82 -30.18 -2.07
N GLY A 248 -17.80 -31.20 -1.21
CA GLY A 248 -16.58 -31.95 -0.88
C GLY A 248 -15.65 -31.24 0.10
N CYS A 249 -16.08 -30.14 0.74
CA CYS A 249 -15.34 -29.42 1.76
C CYS A 249 -16.12 -29.33 3.08
N VAL A 250 -15.40 -29.21 4.19
CA VAL A 250 -16.01 -29.10 5.54
C VAL A 250 -16.38 -27.65 5.86
N GLU A 251 -15.85 -26.68 5.11
CA GLU A 251 -16.07 -25.26 5.36
C GLU A 251 -17.49 -24.82 5.01
N GLN A 252 -18.05 -24.00 5.88
CA GLN A 252 -19.42 -23.50 5.79
C GLN A 252 -19.40 -21.99 6.01
N PHE A 253 -20.18 -21.28 5.21
CA PHE A 253 -20.20 -19.83 5.20
C PHE A 253 -21.58 -19.31 5.50
N LEU A 254 -21.70 -18.51 6.56
CA LEU A 254 -22.95 -17.85 6.90
C LEU A 254 -23.07 -16.60 6.05
N VAL A 255 -24.11 -16.54 5.22
CA VAL A 255 -24.49 -15.36 4.45
C VAL A 255 -25.68 -14.71 5.15
N ASN A 256 -25.59 -13.40 5.36
CA ASN A 256 -26.68 -12.60 5.89
C ASN A 256 -26.86 -11.33 5.06
N ARG A 257 -28.07 -11.15 4.54
CA ARG A 257 -28.48 -10.02 3.70
C ARG A 257 -28.70 -8.73 4.48
N GLN A 258 -29.15 -8.79 5.74
CA GLN A 258 -29.61 -7.63 6.50
C GLN A 258 -28.99 -7.55 7.91
N PRO A 259 -28.77 -6.34 8.45
CA PRO A 259 -29.10 -5.01 7.90
C PRO A 259 -28.12 -4.50 6.83
N ARG A 260 -26.93 -5.11 6.74
CA ARG A 260 -25.97 -4.92 5.65
C ARG A 260 -25.53 -6.30 5.17
N LEU A 261 -25.28 -6.43 3.88
CA LEU A 261 -24.76 -7.68 3.31
C LEU A 261 -23.47 -8.07 4.05
N SER A 262 -23.42 -9.32 4.51
CA SER A 262 -22.27 -9.90 5.18
C SER A 262 -22.11 -11.37 4.87
N CYS A 263 -20.87 -11.84 4.89
CA CYS A 263 -20.53 -13.24 4.82
C CYS A 263 -19.48 -13.58 5.88
N SER A 264 -19.50 -14.77 6.45
CA SER A 264 -18.47 -15.21 7.41
C SER A 264 -17.07 -15.36 6.77
N CYS A 265 -16.96 -15.36 5.43
CA CYS A 265 -15.68 -15.23 4.73
C CYS A 265 -15.10 -13.80 4.79
N PHE A 266 -15.89 -12.82 5.22
CA PHE A 266 -15.55 -11.41 5.40
C PHE A 266 -15.26 -10.60 4.12
N GLU A 267 -15.21 -11.25 2.95
CA GLU A 267 -14.90 -10.58 1.69
C GLU A 267 -15.89 -9.47 1.32
N PRO A 268 -17.24 -9.62 1.45
CA PRO A 268 -18.15 -8.51 1.17
C PRO A 268 -17.96 -7.31 2.09
N GLN A 269 -17.66 -7.55 3.36
CA GLN A 269 -17.40 -6.50 4.34
C GLN A 269 -16.09 -5.74 4.03
N GLU A 270 -15.07 -6.44 3.55
CA GLU A 270 -13.76 -5.83 3.27
C GLU A 270 -13.66 -5.22 1.87
N MET A 271 -14.20 -5.89 0.86
CA MET A 271 -14.12 -5.50 -0.55
C MET A 271 -15.30 -4.65 -1.01
N GLN A 272 -16.45 -4.70 -0.33
CA GLN A 272 -17.67 -3.98 -0.76
C GLN A 272 -18.22 -4.46 -2.11
N TRP A 273 -18.10 -5.76 -2.38
CA TRP A 273 -18.76 -6.48 -3.48
C TRP A 273 -19.22 -7.85 -3.00
N PRO A 274 -20.13 -8.55 -3.70
CA PRO A 274 -20.50 -9.89 -3.28
C PRO A 274 -19.33 -10.87 -3.46
N CYS A 275 -19.16 -11.78 -2.51
CA CYS A 275 -18.24 -12.91 -2.65
C CYS A 275 -18.95 -14.09 -3.32
N ILE A 276 -18.21 -15.14 -3.68
CA ILE A 276 -18.77 -16.36 -4.29
C ILE A 276 -19.93 -16.98 -3.49
N HIS A 277 -19.91 -16.90 -2.16
CA HIS A 277 -21.00 -17.40 -1.31
C HIS A 277 -22.27 -16.56 -1.44
N VAL A 278 -22.11 -15.24 -1.53
CA VAL A 278 -23.24 -14.32 -1.78
C VAL A 278 -23.79 -14.55 -3.19
N LEU A 279 -22.94 -14.80 -4.18
CA LEU A 279 -23.36 -15.17 -5.55
C LEU A 279 -24.21 -16.44 -5.56
N SER A 280 -23.76 -17.51 -4.88
CA SER A 280 -24.54 -18.74 -4.74
C SER A 280 -25.90 -18.48 -4.08
N TRP A 281 -25.93 -17.64 -3.04
CA TRP A 281 -27.16 -17.24 -2.38
C TRP A 281 -28.10 -16.46 -3.32
N CYS A 282 -27.59 -15.44 -4.02
CA CYS A 282 -28.35 -14.63 -4.99
C CYS A 282 -28.97 -15.52 -6.08
N LYS A 283 -28.18 -16.43 -6.66
CA LYS A 283 -28.64 -17.38 -7.69
C LYS A 283 -29.77 -18.27 -7.18
N SER A 284 -29.66 -18.76 -5.94
CA SER A 284 -30.70 -19.59 -5.32
C SER A 284 -32.02 -18.84 -5.03
N LYS A 285 -31.96 -17.50 -4.95
CA LYS A 285 -33.13 -16.62 -4.77
C LYS A 285 -33.62 -15.99 -6.08
N GLY A 286 -32.87 -16.14 -7.18
CA GLY A 286 -33.11 -15.41 -8.43
C GLY A 286 -32.88 -13.90 -8.31
N GLU A 287 -32.01 -13.47 -7.39
CA GLU A 287 -31.68 -12.05 -7.18
C GLU A 287 -30.41 -11.67 -7.96
N ASP A 288 -30.38 -10.45 -8.49
CA ASP A 288 -29.21 -9.93 -9.20
C ASP A 288 -28.12 -9.56 -8.17
N TYR A 289 -26.95 -10.21 -8.27
CA TYR A 289 -25.84 -9.93 -7.37
C TYR A 289 -25.22 -8.54 -7.59
N LEU A 290 -25.43 -7.92 -8.75
CA LEU A 290 -24.92 -6.58 -9.06
C LEU A 290 -25.52 -5.51 -8.14
N LEU A 291 -26.68 -5.77 -7.53
CA LEU A 291 -27.30 -4.92 -6.50
C LEU A 291 -26.40 -4.74 -5.27
N TYR A 292 -25.44 -5.65 -5.06
CA TYR A 292 -24.55 -5.67 -3.91
C TYR A 292 -23.13 -5.19 -4.23
N VAL A 293 -22.86 -4.74 -5.47
CA VAL A 293 -21.57 -4.17 -5.87
C VAL A 293 -21.55 -2.68 -5.51
N ASP A 294 -20.56 -2.24 -4.73
CA ASP A 294 -20.42 -0.83 -4.39
C ASP A 294 -20.15 0.02 -5.63
N LYS A 295 -20.70 1.24 -5.62
CA LYS A 295 -20.56 2.21 -6.70
C LYS A 295 -19.11 2.51 -7.10
N ILE A 296 -18.13 2.34 -6.22
CA ILE A 296 -16.71 2.56 -6.56
C ILE A 296 -16.22 1.67 -7.71
N TYR A 297 -16.84 0.50 -7.89
CA TYR A 297 -16.51 -0.47 -8.93
C TYR A 297 -17.28 -0.26 -10.23
N LEU A 298 -18.11 0.79 -10.30
CA LEU A 298 -18.84 1.12 -11.51
C LEU A 298 -17.97 1.93 -12.45
N GLN A 299 -18.09 1.65 -13.73
CA GLN A 299 -17.30 2.34 -14.74
C GLN A 299 -17.62 3.84 -14.82
N LYS A 300 -18.87 4.20 -14.58
CA LYS A 300 -19.29 5.61 -14.43
C LYS A 300 -18.54 6.34 -13.31
N SER A 301 -18.26 5.66 -12.19
CA SER A 301 -17.55 6.26 -11.06
C SER A 301 -16.07 6.46 -11.40
N LEU A 302 -15.47 5.49 -12.10
CA LEU A 302 -14.10 5.62 -12.62
C LEU A 302 -13.98 6.81 -13.59
N ALA A 303 -14.94 6.97 -14.51
CA ALA A 303 -14.97 8.10 -15.43
C ALA A 303 -15.10 9.45 -14.70
N VAL A 304 -15.89 9.52 -13.63
CA VAL A 304 -15.99 10.71 -12.76
C VAL A 304 -14.66 11.00 -12.07
N CYS A 305 -13.96 9.99 -11.55
CA CYS A 305 -12.65 10.16 -10.90
C CYS A 305 -11.62 10.85 -11.81
N TYR A 306 -11.68 10.59 -13.12
CA TYR A 306 -10.73 11.13 -14.11
C TYR A 306 -11.32 12.25 -14.99
N SER A 307 -12.48 12.79 -14.62
CA SER A 307 -13.20 13.81 -15.40
C SER A 307 -12.41 15.12 -15.56
N HIS A 308 -11.67 15.53 -14.52
CA HIS A 308 -10.84 16.74 -14.54
C HIS A 308 -9.47 16.49 -15.15
N THR A 309 -8.95 17.51 -15.85
CA THR A 309 -7.61 17.51 -16.45
C THR A 309 -6.56 18.04 -15.49
N ILE A 310 -5.40 17.37 -15.48
CA ILE A 310 -4.17 17.96 -14.96
C ILE A 310 -3.59 18.81 -16.08
N PRO A 311 -3.50 20.14 -15.94
CA PRO A 311 -3.01 21.00 -17.01
C PRO A 311 -1.53 20.75 -17.28
N PRO A 312 -1.09 20.84 -18.55
CA PRO A 312 0.33 20.83 -18.86
C PRO A 312 0.98 22.07 -18.25
N ILE A 313 2.10 21.87 -17.57
CA ILE A 313 2.97 22.94 -17.09
C ILE A 313 4.36 22.70 -17.63
N THR A 314 5.08 23.76 -17.92
CA THR A 314 6.52 23.74 -18.14
C THR A 314 7.25 23.92 -16.81
N GLU A 315 8.53 23.58 -16.77
CA GLU A 315 9.35 23.85 -15.59
C GLU A 315 9.45 25.36 -15.30
N GLN A 316 9.28 26.21 -16.33
CA GLN A 316 9.31 27.67 -16.24
C GLN A 316 8.05 28.24 -15.56
N ASP A 317 6.92 27.55 -15.65
CA ASP A 317 5.66 27.96 -15.02
C ASP A 317 5.68 27.81 -13.50
N LEU A 318 6.64 27.05 -12.96
CA LEU A 318 6.85 26.92 -11.51
C LEU A 318 7.36 28.24 -10.94
N GLN A 319 6.45 29.00 -10.32
CA GLN A 319 6.75 30.28 -9.69
C GLN A 319 7.66 30.08 -8.46
N ASN A 320 8.61 31.00 -8.28
CA ASN A 320 9.36 31.10 -7.04
C ASN A 320 8.45 31.69 -5.96
N VAL A 321 7.81 30.84 -5.17
CA VAL A 321 7.02 31.30 -4.02
C VAL A 321 7.99 31.73 -2.92
N VAL A 322 7.89 32.98 -2.46
CA VAL A 322 8.79 33.58 -1.45
C VAL A 322 8.87 32.77 -0.15
N THR A 323 7.81 32.01 0.16
CA THR A 323 7.73 31.15 1.34
C THR A 323 8.40 29.77 1.18
N CYS A 324 8.72 29.34 -0.05
CA CYS A 324 9.38 28.07 -0.33
C CYS A 324 10.88 28.29 -0.57
N ARG A 325 11.68 28.17 0.49
CA ARG A 325 13.14 28.32 0.40
C ARG A 325 13.77 27.06 -0.18
N ALA A 326 14.77 27.24 -1.04
CA ALA A 326 15.58 26.13 -1.52
C ALA A 326 16.27 25.44 -0.32
N PRO A 327 16.34 24.10 -0.29
CA PRO A 327 17.10 23.39 0.74
C PRO A 327 18.55 23.83 0.73
N GLU A 328 19.14 24.00 1.92
CA GLU A 328 20.54 24.40 2.03
C GLU A 328 21.47 23.29 1.50
N PRO A 329 22.53 23.66 0.76
CA PRO A 329 23.48 22.69 0.26
C PRO A 329 24.28 22.09 1.41
N VAL A 330 24.33 20.76 1.50
CA VAL A 330 25.22 20.07 2.43
C VAL A 330 26.64 20.09 1.87
N VAL A 331 27.51 20.89 2.50
CA VAL A 331 28.95 20.88 2.23
C VAL A 331 29.55 19.66 2.92
N ARG A 332 29.75 18.57 2.18
CA ARG A 332 30.51 17.42 2.69
C ARG A 332 31.98 17.84 2.79
N ARG A 333 32.52 17.94 4.00
CA ARG A 333 33.97 17.99 4.21
C ARG A 333 34.55 16.73 3.56
N GLY A 334 35.46 16.92 2.60
CA GLY A 334 36.15 15.81 1.96
C GLY A 334 36.78 14.91 3.02
N ARG A 335 36.88 13.61 2.74
CA ARG A 335 37.64 12.67 3.58
C ARG A 335 39.00 13.32 3.85
N ALA A 336 39.38 13.50 5.11
CA ALA A 336 40.69 14.03 5.46
C ALA A 336 41.73 13.22 4.69
N ARG A 337 42.56 13.91 3.89
CA ARG A 337 43.71 13.27 3.24
C ARG A 337 44.61 12.78 4.36
N THR A 338 44.57 11.50 4.66
CA THR A 338 45.62 10.87 5.45
C THR A 338 46.89 10.97 4.63
N VAL A 339 47.86 11.74 5.12
CA VAL A 339 49.24 11.71 4.62
C VAL A 339 49.70 10.27 4.82
N ARG A 340 49.86 9.51 3.73
CA ARG A 340 50.51 8.21 3.80
C ARG A 340 51.96 8.46 4.18
N ILE A 341 52.34 7.99 5.38
CA ILE A 341 53.75 7.93 5.77
C ILE A 341 54.40 6.93 4.82
N PRO A 342 55.45 7.31 4.07
CA PRO A 342 56.17 6.37 3.22
C PRO A 342 56.84 5.33 4.12
N ASN A 343 56.55 4.05 3.90
CA ASN A 343 57.34 2.99 4.52
C ASN A 343 58.75 3.04 3.93
N GLY A 344 59.72 3.41 4.76
CA GLY A 344 61.12 3.41 4.40
C GLY A 344 61.64 1.98 4.18
N GLY A 345 62.40 1.82 3.09
CA GLY A 345 63.46 0.82 2.95
C GLY A 345 63.08 -0.55 2.40
N GLY A 346 63.63 -0.89 1.23
CA GLY A 346 63.65 -2.28 0.74
C GLY A 346 64.04 -2.42 -0.73
N SER A 347 65.35 -2.54 -0.97
CA SER A 347 66.09 -2.74 -2.22
C SER A 347 65.38 -3.37 -3.44
N SER A 348 65.66 -2.78 -4.60
CA SER A 348 65.50 -3.30 -5.95
C SER A 348 66.12 -4.69 -6.17
N ARG A 349 65.34 -5.66 -6.66
CA ARG A 349 65.83 -6.79 -7.46
C ARG A 349 64.78 -7.26 -8.49
N GLY A 350 65.17 -7.21 -9.76
CA GLY A 350 64.86 -8.18 -10.83
C GLY A 350 63.42 -8.34 -11.30
N ARG A 351 63.13 -7.81 -12.50
CA ARG A 351 62.00 -8.25 -13.36
C ARG A 351 62.17 -9.73 -13.72
N THR A 352 61.10 -10.50 -13.56
CA THR A 352 60.78 -11.65 -14.41
C THR A 352 59.33 -11.54 -14.83
N GLU A 353 59.11 -11.39 -16.14
CA GLU A 353 57.79 -11.40 -16.77
C GLU A 353 57.19 -12.80 -16.67
N PHE A 354 55.98 -12.90 -16.11
CA PHE A 354 55.08 -14.02 -16.33
C PHE A 354 53.82 -13.48 -17.01
N GLN A 355 53.65 -13.81 -18.29
CA GLN A 355 52.43 -13.55 -19.05
C GLN A 355 51.30 -14.44 -18.52
N TYR A 356 50.15 -13.84 -18.20
CA TYR A 356 48.89 -14.57 -17.98
C TYR A 356 48.06 -14.55 -19.27
N PRO A 357 47.48 -15.69 -19.69
CA PRO A 357 46.62 -15.74 -20.87
C PRO A 357 45.25 -15.11 -20.58
N VAL A 358 44.79 -14.33 -21.56
CA VAL A 358 43.42 -13.79 -21.66
C VAL A 358 42.43 -14.95 -21.76
N ARG A 359 41.33 -14.90 -21.00
CA ARG A 359 40.15 -15.76 -21.22
C ARG A 359 38.89 -14.90 -21.26
N ASP A 360 38.04 -15.31 -22.19
CA ASP A 360 36.99 -14.53 -22.85
C ASP A 360 35.75 -14.26 -22.00
N GLU A 361 35.07 -13.17 -22.35
CA GLU A 361 33.71 -12.83 -21.89
C GLU A 361 32.67 -13.85 -22.39
N PRO A 362 31.70 -14.27 -21.55
CA PRO A 362 30.58 -15.07 -22.01
C PRO A 362 29.54 -14.22 -22.76
N ARG A 363 29.30 -14.62 -24.02
CA ARG A 363 28.28 -14.07 -24.91
C ARG A 363 26.87 -14.38 -24.43
N LEU A 364 25.99 -13.38 -24.63
CA LEU A 364 24.54 -13.46 -24.63
C LEU A 364 24.03 -14.49 -25.66
N ILE A 365 23.02 -15.27 -25.29
CA ILE A 365 22.22 -16.09 -26.19
C ILE A 365 20.81 -15.47 -26.26
N PRO A 366 20.33 -15.04 -27.44
CA PRO A 366 18.90 -14.98 -27.78
C PRO A 366 18.46 -16.36 -28.33
N SER A 367 17.23 -16.83 -28.24
CA SER A 367 15.90 -16.24 -28.08
C SER A 367 14.98 -17.19 -27.32
#